data_AF-A0A2E8EVV8-F1
#
_entry.id   AF-A0A2E8EVV8-F1
#
_cell.length_a   1.000
_cell.length_b   1.000
_cell.length_c   1.000
_cell.angle_alpha   90.00
_cell.angle_beta   90.00
_cell.angle_gamma   90.00
#
_symmetry.space_group_name_H-M   'P 1'
#
loop_
_entity.id
_entity.type
_entity.pdbx_description
1 polymer ?
#
loop_
_entity_poly.entity_id
_entity_poly.type
_entity_poly.pdbx_seq_one_letter_code
_entity_poly.pdbx_strand_id
1 'polypeptide(L)'
;MKERIIGLLTIAALIAVVSFMYLKGDGLAEIEQRIEARQSVTVEESSIQSDIIYPWVIQLGAFQSMEDAKRLTKKFERKGYNTYISSKDFSGNKIFRVRIRPSDEDEAVDPIIRKLERGNHEFQVLGKGQQ
;
A
#
# COMPACT_ATOMS: atom_id res chain seq x y z
N MET A 1 -58.72 -2.90 -25.80
CA MET A 1 -57.43 -2.19 -25.97
C MET A 1 -56.76 -1.85 -24.62
N LYS A 2 -57.52 -1.48 -23.58
CA LYS A 2 -57.03 -1.07 -22.25
C LYS A 2 -56.31 -2.19 -21.46
N GLU A 3 -56.73 -3.45 -21.58
CA GLU A 3 -56.18 -4.58 -20.81
C GLU A 3 -54.79 -5.04 -21.26
N ARG A 4 -54.47 -4.88 -22.56
CA ARG A 4 -53.13 -5.19 -23.11
C ARG A 4 -52.06 -4.20 -22.67
N ILE A 5 -52.46 -2.98 -22.33
CA ILE A 5 -51.57 -1.89 -21.87
C ILE A 5 -51.21 -2.09 -20.39
N ILE A 6 -52.17 -2.52 -19.58
CA ILE A 6 -51.98 -2.80 -18.15
C ILE A 6 -51.01 -3.97 -17.94
N GLY A 7 -51.13 -5.04 -18.73
CA GLY A 7 -50.22 -6.19 -18.65
C GLY A 7 -48.78 -5.89 -19.08
N LEU A 8 -48.57 -4.93 -19.98
CA LEU A 8 -47.23 -4.55 -20.44
C LEU A 8 -46.50 -3.69 -19.39
N LEU A 9 -47.24 -2.82 -18.71
CA LEU A 9 -46.73 -1.98 -17.61
C LEU A 9 -46.31 -2.83 -16.40
N THR A 10 -47.03 -3.89 -16.07
CA THR A 10 -46.67 -4.77 -14.95
C THR A 10 -45.43 -5.58 -15.24
N ILE A 11 -45.25 -6.09 -16.47
CA ILE A 11 -44.03 -6.80 -16.89
C ILE A 11 -42.83 -5.87 -16.87
N ALA A 12 -42.97 -4.63 -17.38
CA ALA A 12 -41.89 -3.64 -17.36
C ALA A 12 -41.47 -3.27 -15.92
N ALA A 13 -42.44 -3.13 -15.00
CA ALA A 13 -42.15 -2.90 -13.59
C ALA A 13 -41.44 -4.09 -12.93
N LEU A 14 -41.85 -5.32 -13.26
CA LEU A 14 -41.19 -6.54 -12.79
C LEU A 14 -39.75 -6.64 -13.29
N ILE A 15 -39.51 -6.35 -14.57
CA ILE A 15 -38.16 -6.33 -15.15
C ILE A 15 -37.31 -5.24 -14.51
N ALA A 16 -37.87 -4.06 -14.20
CA ALA A 16 -37.16 -2.99 -13.53
C ALA A 16 -36.77 -3.35 -12.10
N VAL A 17 -37.67 -3.99 -11.33
CA VAL A 17 -37.38 -4.46 -9.96
C VAL A 17 -36.33 -5.57 -9.96
N VAL A 18 -36.45 -6.52 -10.88
CA VAL A 18 -35.47 -7.60 -11.05
C VAL A 18 -34.12 -7.03 -11.48
N SER A 19 -34.08 -6.11 -12.45
CA SER A 19 -32.85 -5.45 -12.87
C SER A 19 -32.23 -4.65 -11.72
N PHE A 20 -33.03 -3.97 -10.91
CA PHE A 20 -32.56 -3.22 -9.75
C PHE A 20 -32.00 -4.14 -8.65
N MET A 21 -32.55 -5.35 -8.48
CA MET A 21 -31.97 -6.39 -7.62
C MET A 21 -30.62 -6.89 -8.15
N TYR A 22 -30.46 -7.05 -9.46
CA TYR A 22 -29.19 -7.47 -10.07
C TYR A 22 -28.14 -6.33 -10.19
N LEU A 23 -28.56 -5.07 -10.14
CA LEU A 23 -27.69 -3.88 -10.25
C LEU A 23 -27.08 -3.41 -8.91
N LYS A 24 -27.58 -3.88 -7.76
CA LYS A 24 -26.94 -3.68 -6.44
C LYS A 24 -25.74 -4.62 -6.27
N GLY A 25 -24.83 -4.59 -7.23
CA GLY A 25 -23.69 -5.49 -7.29
C GLY A 25 -22.73 -5.30 -6.11
N ASP A 26 -22.86 -6.17 -5.11
CA ASP A 26 -21.87 -6.35 -4.02
C ASP A 26 -20.46 -6.69 -4.55
N GLY A 27 -20.35 -7.10 -5.82
CA GLY A 27 -19.07 -7.41 -6.46
C GLY A 27 -18.13 -6.22 -6.67
N LEU A 28 -18.62 -4.97 -6.70
CA LEU A 28 -17.76 -3.78 -6.79
C LEU A 28 -17.10 -3.44 -5.45
N ALA A 29 -17.85 -3.56 -4.35
CA ALA A 29 -17.33 -3.31 -3.00
C ALA A 29 -16.19 -4.30 -2.64
N GLU A 30 -16.31 -5.55 -3.07
CA GLU A 30 -15.27 -6.56 -2.85
C GLU A 30 -14.00 -6.32 -3.69
N ILE A 31 -14.13 -5.70 -4.86
CA ILE A 31 -12.98 -5.28 -5.67
C ILE A 31 -12.26 -4.10 -5.00
N GLU A 32 -12.99 -3.10 -4.50
CA GLU A 32 -12.41 -1.96 -3.79
C GLU A 32 -11.68 -2.42 -2.52
N GLN A 33 -12.29 -3.30 -1.73
CA GLN A 33 -11.69 -3.85 -0.51
C GLN A 33 -10.44 -4.71 -0.80
N ARG A 34 -10.43 -5.46 -1.92
CA ARG A 34 -9.25 -6.22 -2.38
C ARG A 34 -8.16 -5.32 -2.97
N ILE A 35 -8.51 -4.18 -3.55
CA ILE A 35 -7.55 -3.17 -4.01
C ILE A 35 -6.90 -2.50 -2.79
N GLU A 36 -7.69 -2.12 -1.78
CA GLU A 36 -7.21 -1.55 -0.53
C GLU A 36 -6.30 -2.51 0.24
N ALA A 37 -6.69 -3.79 0.38
CA ALA A 37 -5.87 -4.81 1.02
C ALA A 37 -4.57 -5.16 0.25
N ARG A 38 -4.53 -4.94 -1.07
CA ARG A 38 -3.31 -5.00 -1.90
C ARG A 38 -2.55 -3.68 -1.95
N GLN A 39 -3.08 -2.62 -1.36
CA GLN A 39 -2.51 -1.27 -1.31
C GLN A 39 -2.11 -0.83 0.10
N SER A 40 -2.37 -1.65 1.12
CA SER A 40 -1.90 -1.43 2.50
C SER A 40 -0.39 -1.64 2.58
N VAL A 41 0.36 -0.64 2.16
CA VAL A 41 1.76 -0.48 2.54
C VAL A 41 1.78 -0.09 4.01
N THR A 42 2.61 -0.75 4.83
CA THR A 42 2.80 -0.40 6.23
C THR A 42 3.41 1.00 6.32
N VAL A 43 2.63 1.94 6.87
CA VAL A 43 3.09 3.29 7.19
C VAL A 43 3.28 3.38 8.69
N GLU A 44 4.52 3.59 9.13
CA GLU A 44 4.90 3.77 10.52
C GLU A 44 5.18 5.25 10.76
N GLU A 45 4.56 5.83 11.77
CA GLU A 45 4.86 7.21 12.19
C GLU A 45 6.15 7.19 13.01
N SER A 46 7.17 7.94 12.59
CA SER A 46 8.47 7.93 13.26
C SER A 46 8.36 8.64 14.60
N SER A 47 8.57 7.89 15.67
CA SER A 47 8.83 8.40 17.02
C SER A 47 10.26 8.04 17.42
N ILE A 48 10.88 8.83 18.30
CA ILE A 48 12.28 8.61 18.74
C ILE A 48 12.50 7.17 19.30
N GLN A 49 11.45 6.53 19.81
CA GLN A 49 11.48 5.16 20.33
C GLN A 49 11.38 4.09 19.22
N SER A 50 10.68 4.35 18.11
CA SER A 50 10.44 3.38 17.03
C SER A 50 11.61 3.26 16.06
N ASP A 51 12.41 4.32 15.91
CA ASP A 51 13.65 4.34 15.13
C ASP A 51 14.81 3.53 15.79
N ILE A 52 14.60 2.85 16.92
CA ILE A 52 15.62 2.02 17.61
C ILE A 52 15.27 0.51 17.57
N ILE A 53 14.13 0.15 16.99
CA ILE A 53 13.61 -1.22 17.05
C ILE A 53 14.43 -2.19 16.20
N TYR A 54 15.04 -1.73 15.10
CA TYR A 54 15.77 -2.60 14.19
C TYR A 54 17.30 -2.50 14.34
N PRO A 55 18.03 -3.63 14.28
CA PRO A 55 19.50 -3.63 14.33
C PRO A 55 20.13 -2.83 13.19
N TRP A 56 19.44 -2.73 12.05
CA TRP A 56 19.82 -1.91 10.90
C TRP A 56 18.57 -1.52 10.10
N VAL A 57 18.69 -0.42 9.36
CA VAL A 57 17.69 0.00 8.38
C VAL A 57 18.41 0.50 7.13
N ILE A 58 17.87 0.23 5.94
CA ILE A 58 18.36 0.81 4.69
C ILE A 58 17.30 1.74 4.13
N GLN A 59 17.63 3.01 3.95
CA GLN A 59 16.74 3.98 3.31
C GLN A 59 16.94 3.97 1.79
N LEU A 60 15.84 3.76 1.06
CA LEU A 60 15.81 3.74 -0.40
C LEU A 60 15.44 5.10 -1.01
N GLY A 61 14.80 5.97 -0.23
CA GLY A 61 14.41 7.32 -0.67
C GLY A 61 13.50 8.04 0.30
N ALA A 62 13.30 9.33 0.07
CA ALA A 62 12.38 10.18 0.81
C ALA A 62 11.51 10.99 -0.15
N PHE A 63 10.21 11.02 0.11
CA PHE A 63 9.22 11.58 -0.80
C PHE A 63 8.28 12.53 -0.05
N GLN A 64 7.83 13.58 -0.73
CA GLN A 64 6.73 14.42 -0.25
C GLN A 64 5.35 13.81 -0.62
N SER A 65 5.31 12.97 -1.66
CA SER A 65 4.10 12.26 -2.10
C SER A 65 4.05 10.86 -1.48
N MET A 66 2.95 10.57 -0.79
CA MET A 66 2.64 9.23 -0.29
C MET A 66 2.53 8.21 -1.44
N GLU A 67 2.01 8.61 -2.60
CA GLU A 67 1.84 7.71 -3.74
C GLU A 67 3.19 7.27 -4.33
N ASP A 68 4.15 8.19 -4.41
CA ASP A 68 5.51 7.88 -4.87
C ASP A 68 6.22 6.92 -3.90
N ALA A 69 6.08 7.17 -2.59
CA ALA A 69 6.60 6.29 -1.56
C ALA A 69 5.98 4.88 -1.64
N LYS A 70 4.65 4.78 -1.83
CA LYS A 70 3.95 3.50 -2.01
C LYS A 70 4.42 2.76 -3.25
N ARG A 71 4.62 3.47 -4.37
CA ARG A 71 5.10 2.87 -5.63
C ARG A 71 6.49 2.29 -5.46
N LEU A 72 7.40 3.01 -4.81
CA LEU A 72 8.74 2.49 -4.55
C LEU A 72 8.69 1.30 -3.59
N THR A 73 7.90 1.39 -2.52
CA THR A 73 7.72 0.29 -1.55
C THR A 73 7.29 -0.98 -2.27
N LYS A 74 6.17 -0.94 -3.01
CA LYS A 74 5.67 -2.10 -3.79
C LYS A 74 6.69 -2.65 -4.79
N LYS A 75 7.51 -1.79 -5.41
CA LYS A 75 8.57 -2.23 -6.33
C LYS A 75 9.60 -3.10 -5.62
N PHE A 76 9.96 -2.77 -4.37
CA PHE A 76 10.93 -3.55 -3.59
C PHE A 76 10.28 -4.73 -2.85
N GLU A 77 9.03 -4.63 -2.39
CA GLU A 77 8.27 -5.78 -1.86
C GLU A 77 8.17 -6.90 -2.91
N ARG A 78 7.86 -6.56 -4.17
CA ARG A 78 7.82 -7.52 -5.29
C ARG A 78 9.15 -8.20 -5.57
N LYS A 79 10.26 -7.61 -5.13
CA LYS A 79 11.61 -8.19 -5.22
C LYS A 79 11.97 -9.01 -3.97
N GLY A 80 11.06 -9.13 -3.01
CA GLY A 80 11.22 -9.91 -1.79
C GLY A 80 11.92 -9.18 -0.64
N TYR A 81 11.97 -7.86 -0.65
CA TYR A 81 12.52 -7.08 0.46
C TYR A 81 11.43 -6.76 1.49
N ASN A 82 11.77 -6.81 2.78
CA ASN A 82 10.90 -6.36 3.87
C ASN A 82 10.93 -4.82 3.96
N THR A 83 10.10 -4.18 3.13
CA THR A 83 10.07 -2.72 3.01
C THR A 83 8.85 -2.10 3.66
N TYR A 84 9.00 -0.87 4.16
CA TYR A 84 7.95 -0.11 4.81
C TYR A 84 8.14 1.40 4.58
N ILE A 85 7.10 2.19 4.85
CA ILE A 85 7.15 3.64 4.82
C ILE A 85 7.25 4.16 6.24
N SER A 86 8.30 4.93 6.55
CA SER A 86 8.40 5.73 7.77
C SER A 86 8.01 7.17 7.45
N SER A 87 6.98 7.69 8.12
CA SER A 87 6.56 9.08 7.97
C SER A 87 7.09 9.95 9.10
N LYS A 88 7.63 11.12 8.76
CA LYS A 88 8.15 12.11 9.73
C LYS A 88 7.73 13.51 9.32
N ASP A 89 7.22 14.27 10.26
CA ASP A 89 7.00 15.70 10.06
C ASP A 89 8.31 16.47 10.22
N PHE A 90 8.68 17.21 9.18
CA PHE A 90 9.87 18.05 9.16
C PHE A 90 9.47 19.49 8.87
N SER A 91 9.55 20.35 9.91
CA SER A 91 9.23 21.77 9.80
C SER A 91 7.84 22.07 9.20
N GLY A 92 6.84 21.27 9.55
CA GLY A 92 5.47 21.40 9.05
C GLY A 92 5.16 20.67 7.74
N ASN A 93 6.17 20.04 7.11
CA ASN A 93 5.99 19.22 5.92
C ASN A 93 6.16 17.73 6.25
N LYS A 94 5.17 16.91 5.91
CA LYS A 94 5.24 15.46 6.09
C LYS A 94 6.13 14.83 5.01
N ILE A 95 7.12 14.07 5.44
CA ILE A 95 8.04 13.33 4.57
C ILE A 95 7.81 11.83 4.74
N PHE A 96 7.72 11.12 3.63
CA PHE A 96 7.54 9.67 3.55
C PHE A 96 8.85 9.01 3.12
N ARG A 97 9.53 8.34 4.05
CA ARG A 97 10.80 7.65 3.84
C ARG A 97 10.55 6.18 3.55
N VAL A 98 11.04 5.67 2.43
CA VAL A 98 10.92 4.25 2.07
C VAL A 98 12.16 3.53 2.58
N ARG A 99 11.95 2.49 3.37
CA ARG A 99 13.01 1.80 4.13
C ARG A 99 12.90 0.29 3.99
N ILE A 100 14.04 -0.38 4.13
CA ILE A 100 14.16 -1.83 4.31
C ILE A 100 14.57 -2.07 5.75
N ARG A 101 13.91 -3.02 6.41
CA ARG A 101 14.26 -3.53 7.73
C ARG A 101 14.63 -5.01 7.64
N PRO A 102 15.28 -5.57 8.67
CA PRO A 102 15.46 -7.00 8.77
C PRO A 102 14.13 -7.75 8.79
N SER A 103 14.12 -8.95 8.22
CA SER A 103 13.01 -9.90 8.29
C SER A 103 12.92 -10.56 9.67
N ASP A 104 14.09 -10.77 10.31
CA ASP A 104 14.25 -11.38 11.63
C ASP A 104 15.39 -10.69 12.39
N GLU A 105 15.44 -10.80 13.73
CA GLU A 105 16.40 -10.08 14.59
C GLU A 105 17.87 -10.33 14.23
N ASP A 106 18.20 -11.54 13.77
CA ASP A 106 19.57 -11.97 13.47
C ASP A 106 19.95 -11.78 11.98
N GLU A 107 19.07 -11.22 11.14
CA GLU A 107 19.37 -11.05 9.72
C GLU A 107 20.54 -10.06 9.53
N ALA A 108 21.61 -10.49 8.85
CA ALA A 108 22.73 -9.62 8.52
C ALA A 108 22.40 -8.66 7.37
N VAL A 109 22.94 -7.44 7.43
CA VAL A 109 22.68 -6.40 6.41
C VAL A 109 23.49 -6.61 5.11
N ASP A 110 24.69 -7.19 5.17
CA ASP A 110 25.60 -7.32 4.02
C ASP A 110 25.03 -8.08 2.80
N PRO A 111 24.30 -9.21 2.96
CA PRO A 111 23.67 -9.88 1.84
C PRO A 111 22.63 -9.00 1.12
N ILE A 112 21.93 -8.15 1.88
CA ILE A 112 20.91 -7.24 1.35
C ILE A 112 21.59 -6.11 0.58
N ILE A 113 22.63 -5.48 1.13
CA ILE A 113 23.45 -4.45 0.47
C ILE A 113 23.98 -4.98 -0.87
N ARG A 114 24.60 -6.16 -0.87
CA ARG A 114 25.12 -6.77 -2.12
C ARG A 114 24.03 -7.02 -3.16
N LYS A 115 22.80 -7.35 -2.75
CA LYS A 115 21.67 -7.48 -3.69
C LYS A 115 21.24 -6.13 -4.27
N LEU A 116 21.25 -5.06 -3.46
CA LEU A 116 20.90 -3.70 -3.90
C LEU A 116 21.96 -3.12 -4.85
N GLU A 117 23.24 -3.32 -4.56
CA GLU A 117 24.36 -2.89 -5.42
C GLU A 117 24.31 -3.53 -6.80
N ARG A 118 24.05 -4.84 -6.87
CA ARG A 118 23.84 -5.55 -8.16
C ARG A 118 22.66 -5.00 -8.96
N GLY A 119 21.67 -4.43 -8.27
CA GLY A 119 20.50 -3.79 -8.88
C GLY A 119 20.75 -2.34 -9.33
N ASN A 120 21.93 -1.78 -9.07
CA ASN A 120 22.27 -0.38 -9.32
C ASN A 120 21.23 0.59 -8.71
N HIS A 121 20.85 0.35 -7.45
CA HIS A 121 19.91 1.17 -6.70
C HIS A 121 20.66 2.14 -5.80
N GLU A 122 20.18 3.39 -5.69
CA GLU A 122 20.67 4.31 -4.67
C GLU A 122 20.05 3.95 -3.32
N PHE A 123 20.87 3.90 -2.27
CA PHE A 123 20.42 3.63 -0.91
C PHE A 123 21.39 4.20 0.12
N GLN A 124 20.90 4.36 1.35
CA GLN A 124 21.69 4.77 2.51
C GLN A 124 21.49 3.77 3.65
N VAL A 125 22.57 3.25 4.20
CA VAL A 125 22.53 2.38 5.39
C VAL A 125 22.50 3.25 6.64
N LEU A 126 21.51 3.01 7.51
CA LEU A 126 21.31 3.73 8.76
C LEU A 126 21.62 2.80 9.94
N GLY A 127 22.64 3.16 10.73
CA GLY A 127 22.97 2.49 11.98
C GLY A 127 22.02 2.87 13.12
N LYS A 128 22.11 2.17 14.26
CA LYS A 128 21.33 2.52 15.46
C LYS A 128 21.54 3.99 15.84
N GLY A 129 20.44 4.75 16.00
CA GLY A 129 20.46 6.18 16.34
C GLY A 129 20.52 7.15 15.15
N GLN A 130 20.65 6.66 13.91
CA GLN A 130 20.53 7.47 12.68
C GLN A 130 19.27 7.14 11.85
N GLN A 131 18.41 6.27 12.39
CA GLN A 131 17.13 5.88 11.80
C GLN A 131 16.09 7.00 12.04
#